data_AF-A0A7Z9Y1N3-F1
#
_entry.id   AF-A0A7Z9Y1N3-F1
#
_cell.length_a   1.000
_cell.length_b   1.000
_cell.length_c   1.000
_cell.angle_alpha   90.00
_cell.angle_beta   90.00
_cell.angle_gamma   90.00
#
_symmetry.space_group_name_H-M   'P 1'
#
loop_
_entity.id
_entity.type
_entity.pdbx_description
1 polymer ?
#
loop_
_entity_poly.entity_id
_entity_poly.type
_entity_poly.pdbx_seq_one_letter_code
_entity_poly.pdbx_strand_id
1 'polypeptide(L)'
;MNREELIQTLVNAKWYDLTQALSIFTPPWPGEMPLQIHFFKRLTGAWGGGQGANGQLIEWSNNTGTHLVGPRAFHSGMRAISDIPLTDLSGPGVIVDISDAVSDYSLYTPEMIMERADVREGDILIINTGYHKYGWDQPDVYNEQAQGGIENKEFGYYLRHPG
;
A
#
# COMPACT_ATOMS: atom_id res chain seq x y z
N MET A 1 -6.03 15.29 23.59
CA MET A 1 -4.62 15.65 23.39
C MET A 1 -4.54 17.14 23.09
N ASN A 2 -3.75 17.89 23.86
CA ASN A 2 -3.52 19.31 23.58
C ASN A 2 -2.45 19.48 22.48
N ARG A 3 -2.27 20.70 21.96
CA ARG A 3 -1.34 20.98 20.85
C ARG A 3 0.11 20.57 21.18
N GLU A 4 0.55 20.77 22.41
CA GLU A 4 1.93 20.52 22.81
C GLU A 4 2.21 19.03 22.95
N GLU A 5 1.27 18.27 23.52
CA GLU A 5 1.29 16.80 23.54
C GLU A 5 1.30 16.21 22.12
N LEU A 6 0.51 16.77 21.19
CA LEU A 6 0.52 16.35 19.80
C LEU A 6 1.89 16.58 19.15
N ILE A 7 2.46 17.78 19.29
CA ILE A 7 3.77 18.09 18.72
C ILE A 7 4.84 17.17 19.31
N GLN A 8 4.85 16.95 20.62
CA GLN A 8 5.80 16.03 21.25
C GLN A 8 5.62 14.59 20.77
N THR A 9 4.38 14.16 20.55
CA THR A 9 4.11 12.84 19.96
C THR A 9 4.68 12.75 18.55
N LEU A 10 4.40 13.72 17.67
CA LEU A 10 4.89 13.70 16.29
C LEU A 10 6.42 13.74 16.19
N VAL A 11 7.09 14.47 17.08
CA VAL A 11 8.55 14.60 17.13
C VAL A 11 9.23 13.34 17.65
N ASN A 12 8.66 12.71 18.68
CA ASN A 12 9.31 11.60 19.37
C ASN A 12 8.82 10.21 18.89
N ALA A 13 7.67 10.14 18.22
CA ALA A 13 7.15 8.88 17.69
C ALA A 13 8.06 8.36 16.58
N LYS A 14 8.25 7.04 16.57
CA LYS A 14 8.86 6.36 15.45
C LYS A 14 7.80 6.13 14.38
N TRP A 15 8.09 6.61 13.18
CA TRP A 15 7.25 6.43 12.00
C TRP A 15 7.65 5.15 11.26
N TYR A 16 6.65 4.39 10.85
CA TYR A 16 6.80 3.21 10.01
C TYR A 16 6.13 3.48 8.68
N ASP A 17 6.87 3.29 7.60
CA ASP A 17 6.29 3.35 6.26
C ASP A 17 5.63 2.01 5.95
N LEU A 18 4.32 2.04 5.68
CA LEU A 18 3.53 0.88 5.29
C LEU A 18 3.18 0.92 3.78
N THR A 19 3.88 1.77 3.03
CA THR A 19 3.68 1.97 1.60
C THR A 19 4.65 1.09 0.82
N GLN A 20 4.12 0.33 -0.14
CA GLN A 20 4.96 -0.35 -1.13
C GLN A 20 5.57 0.67 -2.08
N ALA A 21 6.79 0.43 -2.57
CA ALA A 21 7.36 1.29 -3.60
C ALA A 21 6.46 1.25 -4.86
N LEU A 22 6.23 2.40 -5.48
CA LEU A 22 5.49 2.50 -6.73
C LEU A 22 6.46 2.74 -7.89
N SER A 23 6.42 1.87 -8.90
CA SER A 23 7.23 2.01 -10.11
C SER A 23 6.50 1.48 -11.35
N ILE A 24 7.12 1.67 -12.52
CA ILE A 24 6.63 1.06 -13.77
C ILE A 24 6.68 -0.47 -13.77
N PHE A 25 7.32 -1.08 -12.77
CA PHE A 25 7.35 -2.52 -12.54
C PHE A 25 6.31 -2.98 -11.50
N THR A 26 5.58 -2.06 -10.87
CA THR A 26 4.46 -2.42 -10.00
C THR A 26 3.34 -3.02 -10.85
N PRO A 27 2.95 -4.28 -10.64
CA PRO A 27 1.90 -4.90 -11.43
C PRO A 27 0.55 -4.17 -11.19
N PRO A 28 -0.15 -3.67 -12.22
CA PRO A 28 -1.52 -3.15 -12.07
C PRO A 28 -2.50 -4.31 -11.92
N TRP A 29 -3.71 -4.08 -11.41
CA TRP A 29 -4.76 -5.11 -11.48
C TRP A 29 -4.99 -5.58 -12.93
N PRO A 30 -5.27 -6.87 -13.20
CA PRO A 30 -5.44 -7.36 -14.57
C PRO A 30 -6.51 -6.57 -15.34
N GLY A 31 -6.09 -5.96 -16.45
CA GLY A 31 -6.96 -5.12 -17.31
C GLY A 31 -7.00 -3.63 -16.92
N GLU A 32 -6.38 -3.23 -15.82
CA GLU A 32 -6.22 -1.83 -15.45
C GLU A 32 -4.96 -1.19 -16.07
N MET A 33 -4.92 0.14 -16.02
CA MET A 33 -3.79 0.92 -16.53
C MET A 33 -2.58 0.83 -15.59
N PRO A 34 -1.41 0.35 -16.07
CA PRO A 34 -0.16 0.39 -15.31
C PRO A 34 0.29 1.83 -15.05
N LEU A 35 1.22 1.99 -14.11
CA LEU A 35 1.89 3.27 -13.92
C LEU A 35 2.63 3.68 -15.20
N GLN A 36 2.28 4.85 -15.72
CA GLN A 36 2.95 5.50 -16.83
C GLN A 36 3.65 6.76 -16.33
N ILE A 37 4.92 6.91 -16.70
CA ILE A 37 5.72 8.10 -16.35
C ILE A 37 6.29 8.69 -17.63
N HIS A 38 5.95 9.95 -17.91
CA HIS A 38 6.50 10.71 -19.02
C HIS A 38 7.26 11.92 -18.51
N PHE A 39 8.59 11.87 -18.61
CA PHE A 39 9.43 13.02 -18.28
C PHE A 39 9.44 14.04 -19.42
N PHE A 40 8.75 15.17 -19.23
CA PHE A 40 8.73 16.26 -20.20
C PHE A 40 9.84 17.31 -19.98
N LYS A 41 10.52 17.27 -18.82
CA LYS A 41 11.67 18.13 -18.52
C LYS A 41 12.71 17.34 -17.74
N ARG A 42 13.89 17.13 -18.35
CA ARG A 42 15.07 16.45 -17.78
C ARG A 42 16.30 17.35 -18.01
N LEU A 43 17.31 17.27 -17.14
CA LEU A 43 18.53 18.12 -17.09
C LEU A 43 18.34 19.49 -16.45
N THR A 44 18.51 19.50 -15.14
CA THR A 44 18.44 20.69 -14.29
C THR A 44 19.81 21.07 -13.80
N GLY A 45 20.30 22.26 -14.16
CA GLY A 45 21.57 22.79 -13.67
C GLY A 45 22.84 22.16 -14.27
N ALA A 46 22.74 21.36 -15.34
CA ALA A 46 23.93 20.86 -16.03
C ALA A 46 24.66 22.03 -16.73
N TRP A 47 25.80 22.42 -16.17
CA TRP A 47 26.75 23.44 -16.63
C TRP A 47 26.20 24.89 -16.72
N GLY A 48 26.53 25.72 -15.71
CA GLY A 48 26.34 27.18 -15.78
C GLY A 48 25.08 27.76 -15.11
N GLY A 49 24.30 26.94 -14.39
CA GLY A 49 23.34 27.46 -13.38
C GLY A 49 21.95 27.91 -13.88
N GLY A 50 21.43 27.31 -14.95
CA GLY A 50 20.02 27.53 -15.36
C GLY A 50 19.01 27.06 -14.29
N GLN A 51 17.78 27.61 -14.32
CA GLN A 51 16.73 27.24 -13.35
C GLN A 51 16.38 25.75 -13.43
N GLY A 52 16.76 25.02 -12.39
CA GLY A 52 16.62 23.56 -12.34
C GLY A 52 15.29 23.09 -11.75
N ALA A 53 14.36 22.60 -12.57
CA ALA A 53 13.32 21.66 -12.13
C ALA A 53 13.15 20.47 -13.12
N ASN A 54 13.05 19.23 -12.62
CA ASN A 54 12.65 18.07 -13.42
C ASN A 54 11.13 17.98 -13.40
N GLY A 55 10.53 17.67 -14.54
CA GLY A 55 9.08 17.61 -14.71
C GLY A 55 8.66 16.27 -15.28
N GLN A 56 7.64 15.67 -14.68
CA GLN A 56 7.03 14.42 -15.12
C GLN A 56 5.50 14.53 -15.13
N LEU A 57 4.88 13.89 -16.12
CA LEU A 57 3.48 13.51 -16.12
C LEU A 57 3.40 12.07 -15.63
N ILE A 58 2.41 11.79 -14.78
CA ILE A 58 2.20 10.47 -14.21
C ILE A 58 0.73 10.12 -14.40
N GLU A 59 0.45 8.93 -14.93
CA GLU A 59 -0.90 8.42 -15.15
C GLU A 59 -0.96 6.98 -14.66
N TRP A 60 -1.94 6.63 -13.82
CA TRP A 60 -2.12 5.27 -13.31
C TRP A 60 -3.56 5.04 -12.85
N SER A 61 -3.95 3.78 -12.68
CA SER A 61 -5.21 3.43 -12.02
C SER A 61 -5.10 3.62 -10.49
N ASN A 62 -6.12 4.20 -9.86
CA ASN A 62 -6.14 4.46 -8.41
C ASN A 62 -5.95 3.20 -7.54
N ASN A 63 -6.08 2.00 -8.11
CA ASN A 63 -5.93 0.72 -7.41
C ASN A 63 -4.51 0.12 -7.52
N THR A 64 -3.52 0.89 -8.03
CA THR A 64 -2.14 0.41 -8.19
C THR A 64 -1.30 0.69 -6.93
N GLY A 65 -0.66 -0.34 -6.37
CA GLY A 65 0.20 -0.24 -5.18
C GLY A 65 -0.59 -0.08 -3.88
N THR A 66 0.03 0.48 -2.83
CA THR A 66 -0.68 0.84 -1.59
C THR A 66 -1.65 1.99 -1.86
N HIS A 67 -2.96 1.76 -1.68
CA HIS A 67 -4.00 2.71 -2.06
C HIS A 67 -5.20 2.70 -1.10
N LEU A 68 -6.08 3.70 -1.26
CA LEU A 68 -7.35 3.83 -0.53
C LEU A 68 -8.50 3.64 -1.51
N VAL A 69 -9.43 2.73 -1.20
CA VAL A 69 -10.65 2.51 -1.97
C VAL A 69 -11.83 3.16 -1.26
N GLY A 70 -12.52 4.08 -1.96
CA GLY A 70 -13.74 4.71 -1.47
C GLY A 70 -15.00 3.90 -1.82
N PRO A 71 -16.12 4.08 -1.10
CA PRO A 71 -17.34 3.29 -1.31
C PRO A 71 -17.95 3.47 -2.70
N ARG A 72 -17.71 4.63 -3.35
CA ARG A 72 -18.15 4.86 -4.73
C ARG A 72 -17.56 3.88 -5.75
N ALA A 73 -16.39 3.32 -5.48
CA ALA A 73 -15.76 2.33 -6.36
C ALA A 73 -16.68 1.11 -6.60
N PHE A 74 -17.52 0.77 -5.62
CA PHE A 74 -18.45 -0.36 -5.69
C PHE A 74 -19.91 0.05 -5.84
N HIS A 75 -20.23 1.32 -5.61
CA HIS A 75 -21.60 1.84 -5.75
C HIS A 75 -21.61 3.32 -6.14
N SER A 76 -21.98 3.64 -7.38
CA SER A 76 -21.88 5.00 -7.95
C SER A 76 -22.61 6.09 -7.14
N GLY A 77 -23.71 5.76 -6.46
CA GLY A 77 -24.46 6.68 -5.58
C GLY A 77 -23.83 6.97 -4.22
N MET A 78 -22.71 6.33 -3.86
CA MET A 78 -22.07 6.51 -2.55
C MET A 78 -21.06 7.69 -2.52
N ARG A 79 -20.59 7.97 -1.31
CA ARG A 79 -19.61 9.01 -0.97
C ARG A 79 -18.34 8.93 -1.82
N ALA A 80 -17.80 10.09 -2.24
CA ALA A 80 -16.53 10.16 -2.95
C ALA A 80 -15.37 9.82 -2.02
N ILE A 81 -14.22 9.43 -2.57
CA ILE A 81 -12.99 9.37 -1.80
C ILE A 81 -12.60 10.73 -1.20
N SER A 82 -12.85 11.82 -1.93
CA SER A 82 -12.60 13.21 -1.48
C SER A 82 -13.49 13.65 -0.31
N ASP A 83 -14.60 12.95 -0.09
CA ASP A 83 -15.58 13.29 0.93
C ASP A 83 -15.37 12.44 2.21
N ILE A 84 -14.38 11.55 2.22
CA ILE A 84 -14.01 10.77 3.42
C ILE A 84 -13.39 11.74 4.44
N PRO A 85 -13.95 11.88 5.65
CA PRO A 85 -13.39 12.75 6.67
C PRO A 85 -12.06 12.18 7.17
N LEU A 86 -11.12 13.07 7.49
CA LEU A 86 -9.80 12.66 7.99
C LEU A 86 -9.86 11.87 9.30
N THR A 87 -10.96 11.99 10.06
CA THR A 87 -11.21 11.19 11.26
C THR A 87 -11.40 9.71 10.97
N ASP A 88 -11.81 9.34 9.76
CA ASP A 88 -11.90 7.93 9.32
C ASP A 88 -10.51 7.40 8.93
N LEU A 89 -9.54 8.28 8.64
CA LEU A 89 -8.21 7.95 8.11
C LEU A 89 -7.07 8.16 9.12
N SER A 90 -7.38 8.75 10.27
CA SER A 90 -6.40 9.08 11.31
C SER A 90 -7.01 8.84 12.68
N GLY A 91 -6.43 7.89 13.39
CA GLY A 91 -6.92 7.44 14.68
C GLY A 91 -5.99 6.39 15.30
N PRO A 92 -6.39 5.80 16.43
CA PRO A 92 -5.69 4.66 17.01
C PRO A 92 -5.61 3.52 16.00
N GLY A 93 -4.42 2.95 15.82
CA GLY A 93 -4.21 1.78 14.96
C GLY A 93 -4.05 0.52 15.78
N VAL A 94 -4.69 -0.57 15.36
CA VAL A 94 -4.51 -1.91 15.93
C VAL A 94 -3.91 -2.80 14.85
N ILE A 95 -2.73 -3.38 15.11
CA ILE A 95 -2.08 -4.32 14.21
C ILE A 95 -2.31 -5.72 14.73
N VAL A 96 -2.86 -6.60 13.89
CA VAL A 96 -3.14 -7.99 14.21
C VAL A 96 -2.37 -8.87 13.24
N ASP A 97 -1.44 -9.65 13.77
CA ASP A 97 -0.68 -10.62 12.97
C ASP A 97 -1.39 -11.97 12.94
N ILE A 98 -1.82 -12.38 11.75
CA ILE A 98 -2.42 -13.69 11.48
C ILE A 98 -1.60 -14.50 10.48
N SER A 99 -0.36 -14.07 10.19
CA SER A 99 0.51 -14.69 9.18
C SER A 99 0.86 -16.16 9.47
N ASP A 100 0.74 -16.59 10.73
CA ASP A 100 0.91 -17.97 11.16
C ASP A 100 -0.35 -18.84 10.97
N ALA A 101 -1.51 -18.20 10.75
CA ALA A 101 -2.82 -18.83 10.72
C ALA A 101 -3.47 -18.84 9.32
N VAL A 102 -2.82 -18.23 8.32
CA VAL A 102 -3.33 -18.16 6.95
C VAL A 102 -2.31 -18.62 5.91
N SER A 103 -2.81 -19.13 4.80
CA SER A 103 -2.07 -19.49 3.60
C SER A 103 -2.84 -19.05 2.34
N ASP A 104 -2.35 -19.42 1.15
CA ASP A 104 -2.99 -19.04 -0.11
C ASP A 104 -4.45 -19.53 -0.10
N TYR A 105 -5.38 -18.64 -0.43
CA TYR A 105 -6.84 -18.88 -0.44
C TYR A 105 -7.50 -19.18 0.92
N SER A 106 -6.80 -18.99 2.04
CA SER A 106 -7.42 -19.07 3.37
C SER A 106 -8.47 -17.97 3.57
N LEU A 107 -9.48 -18.28 4.38
CA LEU A 107 -10.43 -17.30 4.92
C LEU A 107 -10.03 -16.99 6.35
N TYR A 108 -9.97 -15.71 6.71
CA TYR A 108 -9.83 -15.28 8.10
C TYR A 108 -11.19 -14.88 8.67
N THR A 109 -11.36 -15.03 9.98
CA THR A 109 -12.62 -14.72 10.66
C THR A 109 -12.43 -13.62 11.71
N PRO A 110 -13.52 -12.97 12.16
CA PRO A 110 -13.45 -12.03 13.28
C PRO A 110 -12.83 -12.64 14.55
N GLU A 111 -13.11 -13.91 14.85
CA GLU A 111 -12.58 -14.61 16.02
C GLU A 111 -11.05 -14.71 15.96
N MET A 112 -10.48 -15.03 14.79
CA MET A 112 -9.03 -15.06 14.59
C MET A 112 -8.36 -13.73 14.95
N ILE A 113 -9.06 -12.62 14.71
CA ILE A 113 -8.60 -11.26 14.99
C ILE A 113 -8.76 -10.94 16.48
N MET A 114 -9.96 -11.13 17.03
CA MET A 114 -10.31 -10.78 18.41
C MET A 114 -9.57 -11.63 19.46
N GLU A 115 -9.15 -12.86 19.11
CA GLU A 115 -8.29 -13.67 19.98
C GLU A 115 -6.88 -13.10 20.15
N ARG A 116 -6.42 -12.25 19.21
CA ARG A 116 -5.04 -11.73 19.15
C ARG A 116 -4.91 -10.27 19.51
N ALA A 117 -5.99 -9.49 19.40
CA ALA A 117 -5.98 -8.07 19.78
C ALA A 117 -7.36 -7.60 20.26
N ASP A 118 -7.33 -6.61 21.16
CA ASP A 118 -8.53 -5.85 21.55
C ASP A 118 -8.82 -4.80 20.48
N VAL A 119 -9.87 -5.03 19.68
CA VAL A 119 -10.30 -4.13 18.61
C VAL A 119 -11.54 -3.37 19.08
N ARG A 120 -11.51 -2.04 18.99
CA ARG A 120 -12.59 -1.17 19.44
C ARG A 120 -13.20 -0.39 18.27
N GLU A 121 -14.43 0.06 18.46
CA GLU A 121 -15.10 0.91 17.48
C GLU A 121 -14.28 2.19 17.23
N GLY A 122 -14.01 2.49 15.97
CA GLY A 122 -13.18 3.63 15.54
C GLY A 122 -11.69 3.33 15.39
N ASP A 123 -11.21 2.14 15.75
CA ASP A 123 -9.82 1.75 15.50
C ASP A 123 -9.57 1.51 14.01
N ILE A 124 -8.38 1.91 13.54
CA ILE A 124 -7.85 1.53 12.24
C ILE A 124 -7.20 0.15 12.37
N LEU A 125 -7.92 -0.89 11.95
CA LEU A 125 -7.45 -2.26 11.98
C LEU A 125 -6.52 -2.55 10.79
N ILE A 126 -5.27 -2.94 11.08
CA ILE A 126 -4.28 -3.42 10.11
C ILE A 126 -4.09 -4.92 10.33
N ILE A 127 -4.47 -5.72 9.34
CA ILE A 127 -4.31 -7.18 9.38
C ILE A 127 -3.02 -7.55 8.67
N ASN A 128 -2.01 -8.00 9.42
CA ASN A 128 -0.79 -8.53 8.86
C ASN A 128 -0.96 -10.02 8.53
N THR A 129 -1.09 -10.34 7.25
CA THR A 129 -1.08 -11.72 6.74
C THR A 129 0.33 -12.22 6.42
N GLY A 130 1.33 -11.35 6.45
CA GLY A 130 2.69 -11.64 5.98
C GLY A 130 2.85 -11.62 4.46
N TYR A 131 1.80 -11.29 3.70
CA TYR A 131 1.84 -11.36 2.23
C TYR A 131 2.60 -10.20 1.58
N HIS A 132 2.83 -9.11 2.33
CA HIS A 132 3.67 -7.99 1.88
C HIS A 132 5.08 -8.41 1.42
N LYS A 133 5.59 -9.57 1.89
CA LYS A 133 6.87 -10.15 1.44
C LYS A 133 6.89 -10.61 -0.02
N TYR A 134 5.72 -10.78 -0.65
CA TYR A 134 5.58 -11.13 -2.06
C TYR A 134 5.43 -9.91 -2.97
N GLY A 135 5.63 -8.70 -2.44
CA GLY A 135 5.64 -7.46 -3.20
C GLY A 135 6.70 -7.47 -4.32
N TRP A 136 6.45 -6.72 -5.40
CA TRP A 136 7.38 -6.63 -6.53
C TRP A 136 8.77 -6.08 -6.13
N ASP A 137 8.79 -5.24 -5.09
CA ASP A 137 9.96 -4.57 -4.53
C ASP A 137 10.69 -5.38 -3.45
N GLN A 138 10.22 -6.59 -3.14
CA GLN A 138 10.81 -7.47 -2.14
C GLN A 138 11.85 -8.44 -2.73
N PRO A 139 12.70 -9.07 -1.89
CA PRO A 139 13.62 -10.11 -2.32
C PRO A 139 12.92 -11.27 -3.04
N ASP A 140 13.66 -11.94 -3.92
CA ASP A 140 13.16 -13.10 -4.67
C ASP A 140 12.75 -14.25 -3.74
N VAL A 141 11.63 -14.89 -4.04
CA VAL A 141 11.17 -16.10 -3.35
C VAL A 141 11.67 -17.31 -4.12
N TYR A 142 12.57 -18.07 -3.50
CA TYR A 142 13.09 -19.31 -4.10
C TYR A 142 12.05 -20.42 -4.06
N ASN A 143 11.86 -21.06 -5.20
CA ASN A 143 10.94 -22.18 -5.37
C ASN A 143 11.49 -23.12 -6.45
N GLU A 144 11.94 -24.30 -6.06
CA GLU A 144 12.52 -25.30 -6.97
C GLU A 144 11.54 -25.80 -8.04
N GLN A 145 10.23 -25.67 -7.80
CA GLN A 145 9.19 -26.03 -8.75
C GLN A 145 8.90 -24.91 -9.76
N ALA A 146 9.36 -23.68 -9.49
CA ALA A 146 9.17 -22.55 -10.38
C ALA A 146 10.22 -22.54 -11.49
N GLN A 147 9.86 -21.92 -12.62
CA GLN A 147 10.77 -21.74 -13.73
C GLN A 147 11.97 -20.89 -13.29
N GLY A 148 13.18 -21.47 -13.38
CA GLY A 148 14.40 -20.77 -12.96
C GLY A 148 14.66 -20.78 -11.45
N GLY A 149 13.92 -21.58 -10.67
CA GLY A 149 14.13 -21.73 -9.23
C GLY A 149 13.63 -20.55 -8.39
N ILE A 150 12.90 -19.60 -9.00
CA ILE A 150 12.40 -18.38 -8.39
C ILE A 150 10.94 -18.20 -8.80
N GLU A 151 10.08 -17.84 -7.85
CA GLU A 151 8.68 -17.54 -8.15
C GLU A 151 8.56 -16.32 -9.08
N ASN A 152 7.62 -16.39 -10.02
CA ASN A 152 7.30 -15.24 -10.86
C ASN A 152 6.68 -14.14 -9.99
N LYS A 153 7.38 -13.00 -9.86
CA LYS A 153 6.95 -11.89 -9.00
C LYS A 153 5.60 -11.31 -9.38
N GLU A 154 5.31 -11.17 -10.67
CA GLU A 154 4.02 -10.63 -11.10
C GLU A 154 2.89 -11.60 -10.75
N PHE A 155 3.06 -12.89 -11.05
CA PHE A 155 2.08 -13.92 -10.71
C PHE A 155 1.87 -14.05 -9.20
N GLY A 156 2.96 -14.08 -8.43
CA GLY A 156 2.92 -14.07 -6.98
C GLY A 156 2.20 -12.83 -6.45
N TYR A 157 2.53 -11.65 -6.96
CA TYR A 157 1.87 -10.40 -6.63
C TYR A 157 0.35 -10.49 -6.91
N TYR A 158 -0.07 -10.98 -8.06
CA TYR A 158 -1.49 -11.13 -8.40
C TYR A 158 -2.26 -12.08 -7.48
N LEU A 159 -1.67 -13.24 -7.16
CA LEU A 159 -2.37 -14.23 -6.34
C LEU A 159 -2.39 -13.86 -4.85
N ARG A 160 -1.38 -13.11 -4.41
CA ARG A 160 -1.11 -12.85 -2.98
C ARG A 160 -1.35 -11.39 -2.59
N HIS A 161 -1.68 -10.53 -3.53
CA HIS A 161 -2.18 -9.20 -3.27
C HIS A 161 -3.51 -9.00 -4.03
N PRO A 162 -4.57 -9.74 -3.68
CA PRO A 162 -5.90 -9.40 -4.19
C PRO A 162 -6.20 -7.96 -3.74
N GLY A 163 -6.47 -7.08 -4.71
CA GLY A 163 -6.80 -5.67 -4.48
C GLY A 163 -8.09 -5.49 -3.72
#